data_AF-A0A7S1XI51-F1
#
_entry.id   AF-A0A7S1XI51-F1
#
_cell.length_a   1.000
_cell.length_b   1.000
_cell.length_c   1.000
_cell.angle_alpha   90.00
_cell.angle_beta   90.00
_cell.angle_gamma   90.00
#
_symmetry.space_group_name_H-M   'P 1'
#
loop_
_entity.id
_entity.type
_entity.pdbx_description
1 polymer ?
#
loop_
_entity_poly.entity_id
_entity_poly.type
_entity_poly.pdbx_seq_one_letter_code
_entity_poly.pdbx_strand_id
1 'polypeptide(L)'
;MDGEDEDARESERSEVQYIRYVLIRHGRTTWNSSDRAQGDLDCSELNQDGIEQAQRLGHLFRRYADRAHEDALQRSAQKKTKSQQPSAELYCSSLKRAKQTAEL
;
A
#
# COMPACT_ATOMS: atom_id res chain seq x y z
N MET A 1 42.39 -3.20 34.16
CA MET A 1 41.37 -2.16 33.88
C MET A 1 41.20 -2.12 32.38
N ASP A 2 40.01 -1.76 31.90
CA ASP A 2 39.61 -1.64 30.49
C ASP A 2 38.82 -2.86 29.96
N GLY A 3 37.70 -3.19 30.61
CA GLY A 3 36.81 -4.26 30.14
C GLY A 3 35.33 -4.13 30.56
N GLU A 4 34.84 -2.93 30.88
CA GLU A 4 33.47 -2.75 31.41
C GLU A 4 32.60 -1.70 30.68
N ASP A 5 32.92 -1.34 29.43
CA ASP A 5 32.17 -0.30 28.68
C ASP A 5 31.46 -0.83 27.41
N GLU A 6 31.11 -2.13 27.34
CA GLU A 6 30.54 -2.73 26.12
C GLU A 6 29.06 -3.15 26.15
N ASP A 7 28.32 -2.94 27.23
CA ASP A 7 26.87 -3.25 27.28
C ASP A 7 25.95 -2.04 27.04
N ALA A 8 26.48 -0.82 27.00
CA ALA A 8 25.67 0.40 26.84
C ALA A 8 25.26 0.74 25.39
N ARG A 9 25.83 0.10 24.36
CA ARG A 9 25.57 0.45 22.95
C ARG A 9 24.36 -0.24 22.32
N GLU A 10 23.74 -1.21 23.00
CA GLU A 10 22.59 -1.96 22.46
C GLU A 10 21.24 -1.26 22.78
N SER A 11 21.18 -0.40 23.80
CA SER A 11 19.94 0.16 24.35
C SER A 11 19.35 1.35 23.59
N GLU A 12 20.01 1.86 22.54
CA GLU A 12 19.58 3.05 21.79
C GLU A 12 19.27 2.79 20.31
N ARG A 13 19.04 1.53 19.89
CA ARG A 13 18.44 1.30 18.57
C ARG A 13 16.98 1.76 18.60
N SER A 14 16.75 2.98 18.12
CA SER A 14 15.43 3.52 17.85
C SER A 14 14.55 2.47 17.15
N GLU A 15 13.29 2.35 17.59
CA GLU A 15 12.34 1.44 16.96
C GLU A 15 12.25 1.74 15.46
N VAL A 16 12.71 0.80 14.63
CA VAL A 16 12.61 0.93 13.19
C VAL A 16 11.14 0.81 12.81
N GLN A 17 10.53 1.93 12.43
CA GLN A 17 9.22 1.93 11.79
C GLN A 17 9.36 1.54 10.32
N TYR A 18 8.66 0.49 9.92
CA TYR A 18 8.61 0.04 8.54
C TYR A 18 7.34 0.55 7.86
N ILE A 19 7.50 1.34 6.80
CA ILE A 19 6.38 1.75 5.94
C ILE A 19 6.29 0.78 4.77
N ARG A 20 5.09 0.27 4.48
CA ARG A 20 4.84 -0.56 3.29
C ARG A 20 4.07 0.26 2.27
N TYR A 21 4.64 0.39 1.08
CA TYR A 21 3.97 1.01 -0.05
C TYR A 21 3.43 -0.06 -0.99
N VAL A 22 2.21 0.13 -1.46
CA VAL A 22 1.63 -0.66 -2.55
C VAL A 22 1.31 0.29 -3.69
N LEU A 23 1.91 0.04 -4.85
CA LEU A 23 1.66 0.82 -6.05
C LEU A 23 0.70 0.05 -6.95
N ILE A 24 -0.41 0.70 -7.28
CA ILE A 24 -1.46 0.13 -8.13
C ILE A 24 -1.57 0.98 -9.40
N ARG A 25 -1.51 0.32 -10.56
CA ARG A 25 -1.85 0.94 -11.84
C ARG A 25 -3.37 0.94 -12.01
N HIS A 26 -3.93 2.00 -12.59
CA HIS A 26 -5.33 2.04 -12.97
C HIS A 26 -5.70 0.88 -13.93
N GLY A 27 -6.98 0.50 -13.94
CA GLY A 27 -7.51 -0.50 -14.87
C GLY A 27 -7.42 -0.07 -16.34
N ARG A 28 -7.64 -1.03 -17.25
CA ARG A 28 -7.62 -0.79 -18.70
C ARG A 28 -8.65 0.27 -19.12
N THR A 29 -8.24 1.17 -20.02
CA THR A 29 -9.12 2.21 -20.58
C THR A 29 -9.54 1.91 -22.02
N THR A 30 -10.51 2.68 -22.53
CA THR A 30 -10.87 2.64 -23.96
C THR A 30 -9.70 3.01 -24.87
N TRP A 31 -8.79 3.88 -24.44
CA TRP A 31 -7.58 4.25 -25.22
C TRP A 31 -6.52 3.15 -25.22
N ASN A 32 -6.38 2.40 -24.12
CA ASN A 32 -5.54 1.20 -24.09
C ASN A 32 -6.04 0.12 -25.06
N SER A 33 -7.32 0.15 -25.43
CA SER A 33 -7.91 -0.79 -26.38
C SER A 33 -7.70 -0.38 -27.84
N SER A 34 -7.42 0.91 -28.08
CA SER A 34 -7.24 1.50 -29.42
C SER A 34 -5.77 1.86 -29.71
N ASP A 35 -4.82 1.31 -28.92
CA ASP A 35 -3.38 1.58 -28.98
C ASP A 35 -3.00 3.06 -29.06
N ARG A 36 -3.78 3.91 -28.39
CA ARG A 36 -3.51 5.35 -28.29
C ARG A 36 -2.60 5.62 -27.09
N ALA A 37 -1.54 6.40 -27.32
CA ALA A 37 -0.67 6.87 -26.25
C ALA A 37 -1.48 7.70 -25.24
N GLN A 38 -1.33 7.38 -23.95
CA GLN A 38 -2.08 8.01 -22.88
C GLN A 38 -1.12 8.51 -21.78
N GLY A 39 -0.80 9.80 -21.83
CA GLY A 39 -0.06 10.52 -20.78
C GLY A 39 -1.01 11.14 -19.75
N ASP A 40 -0.86 12.45 -19.52
CA ASP A 40 -1.71 13.23 -18.59
C ASP A 40 -3.09 13.58 -19.16
N LEU A 41 -3.31 13.30 -20.44
CA LEU A 41 -4.61 13.47 -21.09
C LEU A 41 -5.64 12.54 -20.44
N ASP A 42 -6.59 13.15 -19.72
CA ASP A 42 -7.64 12.46 -18.98
C ASP A 42 -8.90 12.24 -19.84
N CYS A 43 -8.68 11.86 -21.10
CA CYS A 43 -9.72 11.79 -22.13
C CYS A 43 -10.40 10.40 -22.21
N SER A 44 -10.05 9.48 -21.32
CA SER A 44 -10.58 8.11 -21.34
C SER A 44 -10.82 7.56 -19.95
N GLU A 45 -11.83 6.72 -19.87
CA GLU A 45 -12.27 6.04 -18.66
C GLU A 45 -11.93 4.56 -18.73
N LEU A 46 -12.09 3.88 -17.59
CA LEU A 46 -12.02 2.42 -17.55
C LEU A 46 -13.03 1.83 -18.56
N ASN A 47 -12.58 0.85 -19.35
CA ASN A 47 -13.49 0.03 -20.14
C ASN A 47 -14.06 -1.10 -19.24
N GLN A 48 -14.93 -1.95 -19.80
CA GLN A 48 -15.53 -3.05 -19.05
C GLN A 48 -14.46 -3.97 -18.41
N ASP A 49 -13.40 -4.32 -19.15
CA ASP A 49 -12.27 -5.09 -18.61
C ASP A 49 -11.59 -4.36 -17.43
N GLY A 50 -11.41 -3.05 -17.55
CA GLY A 50 -10.78 -2.20 -16.54
C GLY A 50 -11.60 -2.10 -15.25
N ILE A 51 -12.92 -2.06 -15.37
CA ILE A 51 -13.85 -2.11 -14.23
C ILE A 51 -13.72 -3.46 -13.52
N GLU A 52 -13.75 -4.57 -14.26
CA GLU A 52 -13.59 -5.91 -13.68
C GLU A 52 -12.22 -6.09 -13.02
N GLN A 53 -11.16 -5.52 -13.62
CA GLN A 53 -9.82 -5.52 -13.02
C GLN A 53 -9.80 -4.78 -11.69
N ALA A 54 -10.40 -3.59 -11.63
CA ALA A 54 -10.46 -2.79 -10.41
C ALA A 54 -11.23 -3.53 -9.30
N GLN A 55 -12.41 -4.07 -9.60
CA GLN A 55 -13.22 -4.82 -8.64
C GLN A 55 -12.49 -6.07 -8.09
N ARG A 56 -11.86 -6.86 -8.97
CA ARG A 56 -11.08 -8.03 -8.56
C ARG A 56 -9.90 -7.62 -7.68
N LEU A 57 -9.25 -6.51 -8.01
CA LEU A 57 -8.16 -5.97 -7.21
C LEU A 57 -8.65 -5.51 -5.83
N GLY A 58 -9.75 -4.77 -5.74
CA GLY A 58 -10.34 -4.34 -4.48
C GLY A 58 -10.65 -5.51 -3.54
N HIS A 59 -11.24 -6.58 -4.08
CA HIS A 59 -11.49 -7.82 -3.33
C HIS A 59 -10.21 -8.51 -2.85
N LEU A 60 -9.18 -8.59 -3.69
CA LEU A 60 -7.90 -9.21 -3.33
C LEU A 60 -7.14 -8.36 -2.31
N PHE A 61 -7.16 -7.04 -2.47
CA PHE A 61 -6.42 -6.12 -1.62
C PHE A 61 -6.96 -6.07 -0.20
N ARG A 62 -8.30 -6.15 -0.04
CA ARG A 62 -8.93 -6.25 1.27
C ARG A 62 -8.42 -7.48 2.04
N ARG A 63 -8.36 -8.65 1.40
CA ARG A 63 -7.79 -9.86 2.02
C ARG A 63 -6.31 -9.71 2.37
N TYR A 64 -5.55 -9.02 1.54
CA TYR A 64 -4.13 -8.76 1.80
C TYR A 64 -3.94 -7.82 3.00
N ALA A 65 -4.74 -6.75 3.09
CA ALA A 65 -4.72 -5.81 4.20
C ALA A 65 -5.10 -6.48 5.52
N ASP A 66 -6.14 -7.32 5.52
CA ASP A 66 -6.57 -8.09 6.70
C ASP A 66 -5.43 -8.99 7.21
N ARG A 67 -4.81 -9.77 6.32
CA ARG A 67 -3.67 -10.64 6.71
C ARG A 67 -2.44 -9.85 7.15
N ALA A 68 -2.13 -8.75 6.48
CA ALA A 68 -1.01 -7.89 6.85
C ALA A 68 -1.20 -7.27 8.25
N HIS A 69 -2.46 -6.97 8.62
CA HIS A 69 -2.82 -6.50 9.95
C HIS A 69 -2.66 -7.59 11.01
N GLU A 70 -3.13 -8.81 10.74
CA GLU A 70 -2.96 -9.96 11.64
C GLU A 70 -1.47 -10.26 11.90
N ASP A 71 -0.65 -10.31 10.84
CA ASP A 71 0.80 -10.52 10.97
C ASP A 71 1.49 -9.40 11.77
N ALA A 72 0.96 -8.18 11.70
CA ALA A 72 1.47 -7.05 12.48
C ALA A 72 1.09 -7.19 13.96
N LEU A 73 -0.16 -7.56 14.26
CA LEU A 73 -0.63 -7.81 15.62
C LEU A 73 0.14 -8.96 16.29
N GLN A 74 0.42 -10.06 15.57
CA GLN A 74 1.21 -11.17 16.11
C GLN A 74 2.64 -10.74 16.47
N ARG A 75 3.28 -9.92 15.63
CA ARG A 75 4.62 -9.36 15.91
C ARG A 75 4.61 -8.39 17.09
N SER A 76 3.56 -7.59 17.23
CA SER A 76 3.39 -6.66 18.34
C SER A 76 3.01 -7.35 19.64
N ALA A 77 2.27 -8.47 19.62
CA ALA A 77 1.95 -9.23 20.83
C ALA A 77 3.20 -9.80 21.53
N GLN A 78 4.30 -10.02 20.79
CA GLN A 78 5.60 -10.39 21.34
C GLN A 78 6.39 -9.22 21.96
N LYS A 79 5.97 -7.96 21.76
CA LYS A 79 6.67 -6.75 22.23
C LYS A 79 5.72 -5.85 23.03
N LYS A 80 6.02 -5.60 24.31
CA LYS A 80 5.28 -4.64 25.16
C LYS A 80 5.53 -3.20 24.69
N THR A 81 5.03 -2.80 23.52
CA THR A 81 5.20 -1.44 22.99
C THR A 81 3.84 -0.82 22.68
N LYS A 82 3.71 0.48 22.97
CA LYS A 82 2.47 1.26 22.84
C LYS A 82 1.85 1.04 21.46
N SER A 83 0.58 0.64 21.44
CA SER A 83 -0.22 0.41 20.25
C SER A 83 -0.26 1.65 19.33
N GLN A 84 0.67 1.73 18.38
CA GLN A 84 0.49 2.57 17.20
C GLN A 84 -0.27 1.73 16.19
N GLN A 85 -1.52 2.11 15.91
CA GLN A 85 -2.26 1.50 14.81
C GLN A 85 -1.55 1.84 13.50
N PRO A 86 -1.34 0.87 12.59
CA PRO A 86 -0.85 1.19 11.27
C PRO A 86 -1.87 2.08 10.56
N SER A 87 -1.50 3.33 10.29
CA SER A 87 -2.28 4.24 9.44
C SER A 87 -2.14 3.78 7.99
N ALA A 88 -3.17 3.14 7.44
CA ALA A 88 -3.26 2.91 6.01
C ALA A 88 -3.78 4.19 5.35
N GLU A 89 -2.95 4.82 4.51
CA GLU A 89 -3.33 5.99 3.74
C GLU A 89 -3.40 5.62 2.25
N LEU A 90 -4.52 5.94 1.61
CA LEU A 90 -4.73 5.69 0.18
C LEU A 90 -4.38 6.94 -0.61
N TYR A 91 -3.34 6.84 -1.43
CA TYR A 91 -2.97 7.89 -2.37
C TYR A 91 -3.39 7.50 -3.80
N CYS A 92 -4.16 8.35 -4.46
CA CYS A 92 -4.49 8.21 -5.87
C CYS A 92 -4.14 9.49 -6.62
N SER A 93 -3.78 9.38 -7.91
CA SER A 93 -3.55 10.57 -8.73
C SER A 93 -4.87 11.30 -9.02
N SER A 94 -4.78 12.57 -9.44
CA SER A 94 -5.96 13.39 -9.77
C SER A 94 -6.70 12.93 -11.03
N LEU A 95 -6.14 11.98 -11.79
CA LEU A 95 -6.68 11.48 -13.06
C LEU A 95 -7.95 10.65 -12.84
N LYS A 96 -8.96 10.85 -13.68
CA LYS A 96 -10.28 10.21 -13.58
C LYS A 96 -10.21 8.70 -13.51
N ARG A 97 -9.42 8.07 -14.38
CA ARG A 97 -9.20 6.60 -14.39
C ARG A 97 -8.59 6.04 -13.11
N ALA A 98 -7.71 6.81 -12.46
CA ALA A 98 -7.08 6.41 -11.21
C ALA A 98 -8.09 6.45 -10.07
N LYS A 99 -8.90 7.51 -10.01
CA LYS A 99 -10.04 7.60 -9.07
C LYS A 99 -11.04 6.48 -9.29
N GLN A 100 -11.44 6.22 -10.53
CA GLN A 100 -12.34 5.11 -10.87
C GLN A 100 -11.80 3.75 -10.41
N THR A 101 -10.50 3.52 -10.48
CA THR A 101 -9.90 2.26 -9.99
C THR A 101 -9.88 2.21 -8.46
N ALA A 102 -9.67 3.34 -7.78
CA ALA A 102 -9.60 3.41 -6.32
C ALA A 102 -10.97 3.30 -5.63
N GLU A 103 -12.05 3.65 -6.34
CA GLU A 103 -13.43 3.64 -5.84
C GLU A 103 -14.15 2.30 -6.05
N LEU A 104 -13.54 1.35 -6.80
CA LEU A 104 -14.10 0.02 -7.16
C LEU A 104 -13.43 -1.11 -6.38
#